data_AF-A0A3B0XPN5-F1
#
_entry.id   AF-A0A3B0XPN5-F1
#
_cell.length_a   1.000
_cell.length_b   1.000
_cell.length_c   1.000
_cell.angle_alpha   90.00
_cell.angle_beta   90.00
_cell.angle_gamma   90.00
#
_symmetry.space_group_name_H-M   'P 1'
#
loop_
_entity.id
_entity.type
_entity.pdbx_description
1 polymer ?
#
loop_
_entity_poly.entity_id
_entity_poly.type
_entity_poly.pdbx_seq_one_letter_code
_entity_poly.pdbx_strand_id
1 'polypeptide(L)'
;MLEVFRKEKGLEKNEHRDESESAGQDGFDEPDWYDIGEENPFNVPVLDIGRVTLNVVATTQEEWISENYLNSRSDDGRQYIGQEIPGGTQIAANIRYPHNGEKLEGILSKAESMDVKWDIYAYGEWFYFVRSWTSELVYKVHYENTGSELVLDCIVTKPDIDACLNIDEQNIHSIILTHVFGRLWPYAIPEKIASGGTKEIAVYLFSYAGCKAVIAAHENVLTIQRLDK
;
A
#
# COMPACT_ATOMS: atom_id res chain seq x y z
N MET A 1 10.90 -26.33 53.70
CA MET A 1 11.12 -24.97 54.22
C MET A 1 11.84 -24.21 53.12
N LEU A 2 11.10 -23.36 52.39
CA LEU A 2 11.48 -22.25 51.48
C LEU A 2 12.62 -22.48 50.45
N GLU A 3 12.58 -22.05 49.18
CA GLU A 3 11.74 -21.05 48.52
C GLU A 3 11.80 -21.28 46.99
N VAL A 4 10.65 -21.13 46.34
CA VAL A 4 10.43 -21.25 44.91
C VAL A 4 10.65 -19.87 44.29
N PHE A 5 11.72 -19.67 43.53
CA PHE A 5 11.85 -18.53 42.60
C PHE A 5 11.59 -19.02 41.18
N ARG A 6 10.30 -19.04 40.81
CA ARG A 6 9.85 -19.21 39.44
C ARG A 6 9.89 -17.82 38.80
N LYS A 7 10.95 -17.53 38.04
CA LYS A 7 11.05 -16.34 37.20
C LYS A 7 10.08 -16.52 36.03
N GLU A 8 8.93 -15.85 36.09
CA GLU A 8 8.04 -15.69 34.95
C GLU A 8 8.83 -14.99 33.83
N LYS A 9 9.08 -15.70 32.73
CA LYS A 9 9.49 -15.06 31.48
C LYS A 9 8.27 -14.32 30.96
N GLY A 10 8.28 -13.00 31.19
CA GLY A 10 7.30 -12.07 30.68
C GLY A 10 7.16 -12.21 29.17
N LEU A 11 5.90 -12.09 28.74
CA LEU A 11 5.50 -11.99 27.34
C LEU A 11 6.38 -10.97 26.61
N GLU A 12 7.03 -11.41 25.55
CA GLU A 12 7.61 -10.50 24.56
C GLU A 12 6.46 -9.70 23.94
N LYS A 13 6.45 -8.40 24.26
CA LYS A 13 5.73 -7.41 23.48
C LYS A 13 6.29 -7.48 22.06
N ASN A 14 5.48 -7.94 21.11
CA ASN A 14 5.70 -7.65 19.71
C ASN A 14 5.44 -6.16 19.53
N GLU A 15 6.49 -5.38 19.72
CA GLU A 15 6.55 -3.98 19.32
C GLU A 15 6.36 -3.95 17.80
N HIS A 16 5.41 -3.12 17.35
CA HIS A 16 5.41 -2.58 16.00
C HIS A 16 6.84 -2.11 15.72
N ARG A 17 7.55 -2.80 14.82
CA ARG A 17 8.82 -2.28 14.30
C ARG A 17 8.43 -1.11 13.42
N ASP A 18 8.34 0.06 14.02
CA ASP A 18 8.29 1.31 13.31
C ASP A 18 9.51 1.36 12.41
N GLU A 19 9.26 1.25 11.10
CA GLU A 19 10.23 1.54 10.06
C GLU A 19 10.76 2.94 10.38
N SER A 20 12.04 3.05 10.75
CA SER A 20 12.64 4.35 11.07
C SER A 20 12.93 5.13 9.79
N GLU A 21 11.85 5.51 9.10
CA GLU A 21 11.89 6.48 8.02
C GLU A 21 12.08 7.87 8.65
N SER A 22 13.28 8.43 8.54
CA SER A 22 13.49 9.84 8.86
C SER A 22 13.01 10.70 7.69
N ALA A 23 11.70 10.85 7.52
CA ALA A 23 11.16 11.95 6.75
C ALA A 23 11.27 13.22 7.61
N GLY A 24 12.31 14.04 7.39
CA GLY A 24 12.42 15.33 8.06
C GLY A 24 11.17 16.17 7.76
N GLN A 25 10.35 16.47 8.77
CA GLN A 25 9.12 17.25 8.59
C GLN A 25 9.41 18.74 8.30
N ASP A 26 10.63 19.20 8.57
CA ASP A 26 11.05 20.59 8.38
C ASP A 26 11.49 20.84 6.93
N GLY A 27 10.70 21.63 6.19
CA GLY A 27 11.09 22.18 4.89
C GLY A 27 10.16 21.90 3.72
N PHE A 28 9.11 21.10 3.89
CA PHE A 28 8.09 20.90 2.85
C PHE A 28 6.95 21.92 2.95
N ASP A 29 6.47 22.37 1.79
CA ASP A 29 5.24 23.14 1.69
C ASP A 29 4.06 22.32 2.23
N GLU A 30 3.07 23.01 2.78
CA GLU A 30 1.85 22.37 3.27
C GLU A 30 1.05 21.81 2.06
N PRO A 31 0.60 20.54 2.11
CA PRO A 31 -0.38 20.01 1.15
C PRO A 31 -1.66 20.86 1.10
N ASP A 32 -2.17 21.10 -0.10
CA ASP A 32 -3.36 21.92 -0.35
C ASP A 32 -4.56 21.05 -0.74
N TRP A 33 -5.74 21.41 -0.23
CA TRP A 33 -7.01 20.83 -0.69
C TRP A 33 -7.50 21.53 -1.96
N TYR A 34 -7.98 20.75 -2.90
CA TYR A 34 -8.64 21.22 -4.11
C TYR A 34 -10.09 20.76 -4.12
N ASP A 35 -11.01 21.74 -4.17
CA ASP A 35 -12.42 21.49 -4.41
C ASP A 35 -12.66 20.91 -5.81
N ILE A 36 -13.87 20.37 -6.04
CA ILE A 36 -14.29 19.87 -7.34
C ILE A 36 -14.27 21.03 -8.36
N GLY A 37 -13.51 20.89 -9.45
CA GLY A 37 -13.34 21.97 -10.42
C GLY A 37 -12.29 21.66 -11.49
N GLU A 38 -11.81 22.68 -12.19
CA GLU A 38 -10.85 22.51 -13.30
C GLU A 38 -9.48 22.00 -12.84
N GLU A 39 -9.06 22.34 -11.61
CA GLU A 39 -7.77 21.92 -11.05
C GLU A 39 -7.82 20.54 -10.37
N ASN A 40 -9.01 19.96 -10.24
CA ASN A 40 -9.24 18.67 -9.61
C ASN A 40 -9.98 17.74 -10.60
N PRO A 41 -9.31 16.72 -11.16
CA PRO A 41 -9.92 15.85 -12.14
C PRO A 41 -10.90 14.85 -11.51
N PHE A 42 -11.18 14.91 -10.21
CA PHE A 42 -12.05 13.98 -9.50
C PHE A 42 -13.38 14.63 -9.07
N ASN A 43 -14.41 13.81 -8.94
CA ASN A 43 -15.74 14.24 -8.49
C ASN A 43 -15.89 14.43 -6.98
N VAL A 44 -14.77 14.52 -6.26
CA VAL A 44 -14.68 14.73 -4.81
C VAL A 44 -13.55 15.70 -4.50
N PRO A 45 -13.59 16.44 -3.37
CA PRO A 45 -12.43 17.20 -2.92
C PRO A 45 -11.21 16.28 -2.72
N VAL A 46 -10.04 16.75 -3.10
CA VAL A 46 -8.80 15.97 -2.95
C VAL A 46 -7.68 16.79 -2.34
N LEU A 47 -6.82 16.13 -1.58
CA LEU A 47 -5.61 16.69 -0.99
C LEU A 47 -4.42 16.37 -1.89
N ASP A 48 -3.72 17.38 -2.39
CA ASP A 48 -2.45 17.21 -3.10
C ASP A 48 -1.30 17.03 -2.10
N ILE A 49 -0.96 15.77 -1.87
CA ILE A 49 0.17 15.38 -1.03
C ILE A 49 1.48 15.25 -1.81
N GLY A 50 1.47 15.45 -3.12
CA GLY A 50 2.63 15.32 -4.00
C GLY A 50 3.78 16.26 -3.63
N ARG A 51 3.45 17.43 -3.08
CA ARG A 51 4.45 18.40 -2.57
C ARG A 51 5.33 17.83 -1.47
N VAL A 52 4.83 16.86 -0.72
CA VAL A 52 5.61 16.12 0.29
C VAL A 52 6.14 14.84 -0.34
N THR A 53 5.26 13.97 -0.84
CA THR A 53 5.61 12.59 -1.19
C THR A 53 6.59 12.45 -2.36
N LEU A 54 6.68 13.46 -3.25
CA LEU A 54 7.67 13.49 -4.33
C LEU A 54 9.03 14.06 -3.90
N ASN A 55 9.08 14.75 -2.77
CA ASN A 55 10.30 15.40 -2.26
C ASN A 55 10.89 14.68 -1.04
N VAL A 56 10.18 13.71 -0.47
CA VAL A 56 10.75 12.80 0.54
C VAL A 56 11.65 11.80 -0.17
N VAL A 57 12.89 11.68 0.33
CA VAL A 57 13.82 10.62 -0.06
C VAL A 57 13.80 9.56 1.02
N ALA A 58 13.37 8.38 0.65
CA ALA A 58 13.28 7.25 1.52
C ALA A 58 14.69 6.66 1.75
N THR A 59 15.13 6.61 3.01
CA THR A 59 16.44 6.08 3.39
C THR A 59 16.30 5.14 4.57
N THR A 60 17.28 4.26 4.75
CA THR A 60 17.37 3.35 5.89
C THR A 60 18.80 3.39 6.44
N GLN A 61 18.92 3.34 7.77
CA GLN A 61 20.22 3.16 8.43
C GLN A 61 20.54 1.68 8.64
N GLU A 62 19.57 0.79 8.39
CA GLU A 62 19.73 -0.64 8.56
C GLU A 62 20.29 -1.25 7.28
N GLU A 63 21.55 -1.69 7.35
CA GLU A 63 22.29 -2.26 6.22
C GLU A 63 21.54 -3.40 5.53
N TRP A 64 20.91 -4.28 6.32
CA TRP A 64 20.15 -5.43 5.79
C TRP A 64 18.97 -5.02 4.91
N ILE A 65 18.32 -3.86 5.16
CA ILE A 65 17.20 -3.37 4.34
C ILE A 65 17.73 -2.93 2.97
N SER A 66 18.88 -2.23 2.96
CA SER A 66 19.52 -1.81 1.71
C SER A 66 20.00 -3.01 0.89
N GLU A 67 20.63 -3.99 1.53
CA GLU A 67 21.06 -5.23 0.88
C GLU A 67 19.86 -6.03 0.35
N ASN A 68 18.79 -6.16 1.13
CA ASN A 68 17.59 -6.87 0.69
C ASN A 68 16.92 -6.18 -0.50
N TYR A 69 16.82 -4.84 -0.49
CA TYR A 69 16.31 -4.08 -1.62
C TYR A 69 17.13 -4.37 -2.90
N LEU A 70 18.47 -4.28 -2.82
CA LEU A 70 19.35 -4.54 -3.96
C LEU A 70 19.24 -5.98 -4.47
N ASN A 71 19.27 -6.96 -3.57
CA ASN A 71 19.18 -8.37 -3.92
C ASN A 71 17.83 -8.73 -4.55
N SER A 72 16.74 -8.19 -4.01
CA SER A 72 15.39 -8.47 -4.51
C SER A 72 15.08 -7.84 -5.87
N ARG A 73 15.89 -6.92 -6.38
CA ARG A 73 15.63 -6.29 -7.69
C ARG A 73 15.69 -7.29 -8.85
N SER A 74 16.46 -8.37 -8.72
CA SER A 74 16.50 -9.45 -9.72
C SER A 74 15.37 -10.48 -9.58
N ASP A 75 14.56 -10.40 -8.52
CA ASP A 75 13.50 -11.36 -8.26
C ASP A 75 12.31 -11.17 -9.22
N ASP A 76 11.80 -12.29 -9.72
CA ASP A 76 10.60 -12.36 -10.55
C ASP A 76 9.33 -12.67 -9.75
N GLY A 77 9.44 -12.83 -8.43
CA GLY A 77 8.34 -13.08 -7.51
C GLY A 77 7.85 -14.53 -7.44
N ARG A 78 8.47 -15.48 -8.14
CA ARG A 78 8.06 -16.89 -8.10
C ARG A 78 8.13 -17.50 -6.70
N GLN A 79 8.98 -16.97 -5.81
CA GLN A 79 9.08 -17.42 -4.42
C GLN A 79 7.79 -17.23 -3.61
N TYR A 80 6.89 -16.32 -4.02
CA TYR A 80 5.64 -16.06 -3.31
C TYR A 80 4.52 -17.04 -3.68
N ILE A 81 4.72 -17.87 -4.72
CA ILE A 81 3.72 -18.86 -5.15
C ILE A 81 3.46 -19.86 -4.01
N GLY A 82 2.20 -19.95 -3.60
CA GLY A 82 1.78 -20.83 -2.50
C GLY A 82 2.13 -20.33 -1.10
N GLN A 83 2.79 -19.17 -0.96
CA GLN A 83 3.11 -18.61 0.34
C GLN A 83 1.83 -18.16 1.07
N GLU A 84 1.82 -18.41 2.37
CA GLU A 84 0.79 -17.93 3.29
C GLU A 84 1.27 -16.68 4.01
N ILE A 85 0.34 -15.78 4.32
CA ILE A 85 0.58 -14.62 5.18
C ILE A 85 0.34 -15.09 6.62
N PRO A 86 1.36 -15.11 7.50
CA PRO A 86 1.19 -15.57 8.87
C PRO A 86 0.12 -14.76 9.61
N GLY A 87 -0.91 -15.44 10.12
CA GLY A 87 -2.04 -14.77 10.77
C GLY A 87 -2.98 -14.03 9.81
N GLY A 88 -2.86 -14.28 8.50
CA GLY A 88 -3.70 -13.67 7.48
C GLY A 88 -5.16 -14.11 7.56
N THR A 89 -6.07 -13.18 7.31
CA THR A 89 -7.51 -13.41 7.19
C THR A 89 -7.97 -13.11 5.76
N GLN A 90 -9.05 -13.76 5.35
CA GLN A 90 -9.69 -13.51 4.04
C GLN A 90 -10.78 -12.46 4.19
N ILE A 91 -10.77 -11.49 3.29
CA ILE A 91 -11.74 -10.40 3.19
C ILE A 91 -12.37 -10.50 1.81
N ALA A 92 -13.70 -10.57 1.75
CA ALA A 92 -14.40 -10.52 0.47
C ALA A 92 -14.24 -9.13 -0.16
N ALA A 93 -13.96 -9.10 -1.45
CA ALA A 93 -13.78 -7.88 -2.24
C ALA A 93 -14.63 -7.93 -3.51
N ASN A 94 -14.83 -6.80 -4.16
CA ASN A 94 -15.47 -6.73 -5.47
C ASN A 94 -14.88 -5.56 -6.28
N ILE A 95 -13.59 -5.64 -6.56
CA ILE A 95 -12.90 -4.66 -7.41
C ILE A 95 -12.90 -5.19 -8.84
N ARG A 96 -13.28 -4.33 -9.80
CA ARG A 96 -13.41 -4.72 -11.20
C ARG A 96 -12.64 -3.79 -12.11
N TYR A 97 -11.93 -4.36 -13.07
CA TYR A 97 -11.25 -3.62 -14.12
C TYR A 97 -11.65 -4.17 -15.49
N PRO A 98 -11.93 -3.32 -16.49
CA PRO A 98 -12.01 -3.75 -17.87
C PRO A 98 -10.71 -4.46 -18.27
N HIS A 99 -10.84 -5.61 -18.92
CA HIS A 99 -9.72 -6.44 -19.33
C HIS A 99 -10.02 -7.07 -20.70
N ASN A 100 -8.98 -7.50 -21.42
CA ASN A 100 -9.13 -8.08 -22.76
C ASN A 100 -8.95 -9.61 -22.79
N GLY A 101 -8.90 -10.23 -21.61
CA GLY A 101 -8.75 -11.68 -21.47
C GLY A 101 -7.32 -12.17 -21.55
N GLU A 102 -6.33 -11.28 -21.71
CA GLU A 102 -4.92 -11.67 -21.71
C GLU A 102 -4.53 -12.40 -20.40
N LYS A 103 -3.62 -13.37 -20.52
CA LYS A 103 -3.10 -14.05 -19.34
C LYS A 103 -2.14 -13.10 -18.62
N LEU A 104 -2.40 -12.87 -17.32
CA LEU A 104 -1.48 -12.13 -16.45
C LEU A 104 -0.49 -13.12 -15.84
N GLU A 105 0.81 -12.90 -16.07
CA GLU A 105 1.88 -13.71 -15.50
C GLU A 105 3.17 -12.89 -15.36
N GLY A 106 3.83 -12.99 -14.20
CA GLY A 106 5.11 -12.35 -13.95
C GLY A 106 4.98 -11.04 -13.16
N ILE A 107 5.86 -10.09 -13.47
CA ILE A 107 5.97 -8.81 -12.79
C ILE A 107 4.92 -7.85 -13.35
N LEU A 108 3.99 -7.40 -12.51
CA LEU A 108 3.03 -6.34 -12.85
C LEU A 108 3.59 -4.95 -12.54
N SER A 109 4.33 -4.82 -11.44
CA SER A 109 5.03 -3.60 -11.05
C SER A 109 6.29 -3.97 -10.26
N LYS A 110 7.38 -3.27 -10.50
CA LYS A 110 8.64 -3.42 -9.75
C LYS A 110 9.12 -2.05 -9.33
N ALA A 111 9.42 -1.89 -8.05
CA ALA A 111 9.96 -0.64 -7.54
C ALA A 111 11.32 -0.32 -8.18
N GLU A 112 11.40 0.90 -8.73
CA GLU A 112 12.56 1.46 -9.43
C GLU A 112 13.52 2.17 -8.46
N SER A 113 12.96 2.70 -7.36
CA SER A 113 13.67 3.33 -6.26
C SER A 113 13.08 2.89 -4.93
N MET A 114 13.78 3.23 -3.85
CA MET A 114 13.29 3.01 -2.49
C MET A 114 12.00 3.81 -2.22
N ASP A 115 11.78 4.92 -2.92
CA ASP A 115 10.57 5.73 -2.76
C ASP A 115 9.32 5.03 -3.32
N VAL A 116 9.45 3.91 -4.06
CA VAL A 116 8.33 3.07 -4.48
C VAL A 116 8.22 1.86 -3.56
N LYS A 117 7.12 1.76 -2.81
CA LYS A 117 7.00 0.81 -1.68
C LYS A 117 6.55 -0.60 -2.06
N TRP A 118 6.08 -0.81 -3.29
CA TRP A 118 5.43 -2.05 -3.70
C TRP A 118 6.08 -2.69 -4.92
N ASP A 119 6.42 -3.96 -4.79
CA ASP A 119 6.54 -4.89 -5.92
C ASP A 119 5.24 -5.69 -6.03
N ILE A 120 4.76 -5.90 -7.26
CA ILE A 120 3.49 -6.56 -7.54
C ILE A 120 3.69 -7.63 -8.60
N TYR A 121 3.28 -8.86 -8.29
CA TYR A 121 3.43 -10.02 -9.17
C TYR A 121 2.09 -10.71 -9.42
N ALA A 122 1.95 -11.35 -10.58
CA ALA A 122 0.82 -12.20 -10.93
C ALA A 122 1.28 -13.62 -11.24
N TYR A 123 0.74 -14.60 -10.52
CA TYR A 123 0.96 -16.01 -10.82
C TYR A 123 -0.28 -16.84 -10.48
N GLY A 124 -0.73 -17.67 -11.43
CA GLY A 124 -1.99 -18.37 -11.31
C GLY A 124 -3.15 -17.38 -11.12
N GLU A 125 -4.03 -17.65 -10.17
CA GLU A 125 -5.21 -16.82 -9.85
C GLU A 125 -4.92 -15.79 -8.75
N TRP A 126 -3.65 -15.46 -8.51
CA TRP A 126 -3.25 -14.59 -7.40
C TRP A 126 -2.33 -13.45 -7.84
N PHE A 127 -2.60 -12.28 -7.28
CA PHE A 127 -1.66 -11.19 -7.18
C PHE A 127 -0.97 -11.19 -5.82
N TYR A 128 0.31 -10.84 -5.83
CA TYR A 128 1.17 -10.79 -4.65
C TYR A 128 1.70 -9.36 -4.50
N PHE A 129 1.35 -8.69 -3.40
CA PHE A 129 1.79 -7.34 -3.09
C PHE A 129 2.84 -7.41 -2.00
N VAL A 130 4.04 -6.99 -2.35
CA VAL A 130 5.24 -7.21 -1.55
C VAL A 130 5.89 -5.87 -1.26
N ARG A 131 6.28 -5.65 0.00
CA ARG A 131 7.08 -4.48 0.36
C ARG A 131 8.42 -4.55 -0.35
N SER A 132 8.73 -3.56 -1.17
CA SER A 132 9.91 -3.56 -2.05
C SER A 132 11.23 -3.65 -1.27
N TRP A 133 11.24 -3.22 -0.01
CA TRP A 133 12.46 -3.16 0.81
C TRP A 133 12.66 -4.36 1.70
N THR A 134 11.58 -4.92 2.25
CA THR A 134 11.64 -6.00 3.23
C THR A 134 11.32 -7.35 2.61
N SER A 135 10.88 -7.37 1.34
CA SER A 135 10.39 -8.56 0.64
C SER A 135 9.21 -9.23 1.36
N GLU A 136 8.54 -8.51 2.25
CA GLU A 136 7.38 -8.99 3.01
C GLU A 136 6.14 -9.05 2.12
N LEU A 137 5.51 -10.22 2.05
CA LEU A 137 4.21 -10.40 1.42
C LEU A 137 3.11 -9.86 2.33
N VAL A 138 2.53 -8.71 1.96
CA VAL A 138 1.50 -8.03 2.78
C VAL A 138 0.10 -8.38 2.30
N TYR A 139 -0.12 -8.40 0.99
CA TYR A 139 -1.41 -8.80 0.41
C TYR A 139 -1.25 -9.94 -0.58
N LYS A 140 -2.21 -10.86 -0.53
CA LYS A 140 -2.47 -11.80 -1.60
C LYS A 140 -3.90 -11.59 -2.09
N VAL A 141 -4.09 -11.26 -3.36
CA VAL A 141 -5.41 -10.92 -3.90
C VAL A 141 -5.79 -11.94 -4.95
N HIS A 142 -6.88 -12.67 -4.71
CA HIS A 142 -7.42 -13.57 -5.70
C HIS A 142 -8.07 -12.77 -6.82
N TYR A 143 -7.93 -13.25 -8.05
CA TYR A 143 -8.60 -12.65 -9.18
C TYR A 143 -9.16 -13.71 -10.14
N GLU A 144 -10.29 -13.39 -10.74
CA GLU A 144 -10.87 -14.10 -11.87
C GLU A 144 -10.74 -13.24 -13.13
N ASN A 145 -10.23 -13.83 -14.21
CA ASN A 145 -10.24 -13.21 -15.53
C ASN A 145 -11.41 -13.77 -16.36
N THR A 146 -12.46 -12.97 -16.50
CA THR A 146 -13.70 -13.37 -17.20
C THR A 146 -13.61 -13.20 -18.72
N GLY A 147 -12.47 -12.72 -19.23
CA GLY A 147 -12.26 -12.37 -20.63
C GLY A 147 -12.54 -10.90 -20.94
N SER A 148 -13.58 -10.30 -20.33
CA SER A 148 -13.89 -8.86 -20.48
C SER A 148 -13.56 -8.03 -19.23
N GLU A 149 -13.44 -8.68 -18.08
CA GLU A 149 -13.14 -8.05 -16.82
C GLU A 149 -12.15 -8.89 -16.02
N LEU A 150 -11.33 -8.19 -15.25
CA LEU A 150 -10.57 -8.72 -14.15
C LEU A 150 -11.34 -8.43 -12.86
N VAL A 151 -11.76 -9.47 -12.15
CA VAL A 151 -12.56 -9.38 -10.91
C VAL A 151 -11.69 -9.82 -9.75
N LEU A 152 -11.48 -8.94 -8.78
CA LEU A 152 -10.76 -9.24 -7.55
C LEU A 152 -11.80 -9.49 -6.46
N ASP A 153 -11.91 -10.74 -6.00
CA ASP A 153 -13.01 -11.19 -5.16
C ASP A 153 -12.59 -11.52 -3.71
N CYS A 154 -11.29 -11.64 -3.45
CA CYS A 154 -10.77 -12.01 -2.14
C CYS A 154 -9.40 -11.37 -1.89
N ILE A 155 -9.27 -10.70 -0.76
CA ILE A 155 -8.02 -10.14 -0.26
C ILE A 155 -7.61 -10.95 0.97
N VAL A 156 -6.40 -11.50 0.94
CA VAL A 156 -5.75 -12.11 2.11
C VAL A 156 -4.73 -11.12 2.63
N THR A 157 -4.87 -10.73 3.89
CA THR A 157 -3.96 -9.81 4.58
C THR A 157 -3.97 -10.08 6.07
N LYS A 158 -2.98 -9.56 6.80
CA LYS A 158 -3.03 -9.53 8.25
C LYS A 158 -4.06 -8.47 8.69
N PRO A 159 -5.04 -8.82 9.54
CA PRO A 159 -6.02 -7.84 9.99
C PRO A 159 -5.33 -6.76 10.83
N ASP A 160 -5.55 -5.51 10.46
CA ASP A 160 -5.27 -4.36 11.32
C ASP A 160 -6.51 -4.15 12.22
N ILE A 161 -6.33 -4.31 13.53
CA ILE A 161 -7.42 -4.23 14.52
C ILE A 161 -8.04 -2.83 14.55
N ASP A 162 -7.26 -1.82 14.14
CA ASP A 162 -7.65 -0.41 14.13
C ASP A 162 -8.03 0.08 12.72
N ALA A 163 -8.13 -0.82 11.74
CA ALA A 163 -8.53 -0.47 10.38
C ALA A 163 -10.02 -0.21 10.24
N CYS A 164 -10.35 0.84 9.48
CA CYS A 164 -11.71 1.14 9.05
C CYS A 164 -12.26 0.04 8.13
N LEU A 165 -13.59 -0.09 8.07
CA LEU A 165 -14.24 -1.02 7.15
C LEU A 165 -13.79 -0.74 5.70
N ASN A 166 -13.40 -1.80 5.00
CA ASN A 166 -13.02 -1.82 3.58
C ASN A 166 -11.77 -1.00 3.21
N ILE A 167 -10.92 -0.59 4.16
CA ILE A 167 -9.70 0.16 3.83
C ILE A 167 -8.75 -0.65 2.94
N ASP A 168 -8.68 -1.97 3.13
CA ASP A 168 -7.83 -2.84 2.30
C ASP A 168 -8.29 -2.88 0.84
N GLU A 169 -9.60 -2.94 0.59
CA GLU A 169 -10.14 -2.91 -0.78
C GLU A 169 -9.79 -1.59 -1.49
N GLN A 170 -9.93 -0.48 -0.77
CA GLN A 170 -9.57 0.86 -1.23
C GLN A 170 -8.06 1.00 -1.50
N ASN A 171 -7.24 0.43 -0.62
CA ASN A 171 -5.80 0.42 -0.78
C ASN A 171 -5.36 -0.40 -1.98
N ILE A 172 -5.87 -1.63 -2.14
CA ILE A 172 -5.57 -2.48 -3.30
C ILE A 172 -5.98 -1.77 -4.59
N HIS A 173 -7.15 -1.14 -4.63
CA HIS A 173 -7.60 -0.40 -5.79
C HIS A 173 -6.64 0.74 -6.16
N SER A 174 -6.26 1.56 -5.17
CA SER A 174 -5.36 2.69 -5.35
C SER A 174 -3.96 2.23 -5.79
N ILE A 175 -3.41 1.19 -5.14
CA ILE A 175 -2.10 0.63 -5.49
C ILE A 175 -2.10 0.11 -6.94
N ILE A 176 -3.12 -0.65 -7.36
CA ILE A 176 -3.18 -1.14 -8.74
C ILE A 176 -3.22 0.03 -9.73
N LEU A 177 -4.07 1.04 -9.50
CA LEU A 177 -4.18 2.18 -10.41
C LEU A 177 -2.89 2.98 -10.51
N THR A 178 -2.19 3.21 -9.39
CA THR A 178 -0.98 4.04 -9.38
C THR A 178 0.30 3.28 -9.75
N HIS A 179 0.45 2.03 -9.31
CA HIS A 179 1.68 1.26 -9.51
C HIS A 179 1.64 0.42 -10.79
N VAL A 180 0.53 -0.25 -11.08
CA VAL A 180 0.41 -1.13 -12.25
C VAL A 180 -0.01 -0.33 -13.49
N PHE A 181 -1.05 0.50 -13.37
CA PHE A 181 -1.54 1.27 -14.51
C PHE A 181 -0.89 2.65 -14.68
N GLY A 182 -0.06 3.09 -13.72
CA GLY A 182 0.62 4.39 -13.78
C GLY A 182 -0.33 5.60 -13.79
N ARG A 183 -1.55 5.45 -13.26
CA ARG A 183 -2.57 6.50 -13.25
C ARG A 183 -2.46 7.36 -12.00
N LEU A 184 -2.85 8.62 -12.14
CA LEU A 184 -3.16 9.46 -10.99
C LEU A 184 -4.48 8.99 -10.37
N TRP A 185 -4.43 8.54 -9.11
CA TRP A 185 -5.63 8.12 -8.36
C TRP A 185 -5.51 8.49 -6.88
N PRO A 186 -6.60 8.88 -6.20
CA PRO A 186 -6.57 9.20 -4.78
C PRO A 186 -6.34 7.96 -3.93
N TYR A 187 -5.60 8.11 -2.84
CA TYR A 187 -5.58 7.18 -1.72
C TYR A 187 -6.59 7.59 -0.65
N ALA A 188 -7.26 6.62 -0.05
CA ALA A 188 -8.18 6.88 1.06
C ALA A 188 -7.39 7.33 2.30
N ILE A 189 -7.84 8.40 2.95
CA ILE A 189 -7.29 8.85 4.24
C ILE A 189 -7.92 7.99 5.34
N PRO A 190 -7.14 7.16 6.07
CA PRO A 190 -7.67 6.35 7.16
C PRO A 190 -8.25 7.21 8.28
N GLU A 191 -9.36 6.79 8.91
CA GLU A 191 -10.02 7.58 9.96
C GLU A 191 -9.08 7.90 11.13
N LYS A 192 -8.15 6.99 11.45
CA LYS A 192 -7.15 7.19 12.52
C LYS A 192 -6.26 8.42 12.35
N ILE A 193 -6.06 8.88 11.12
CA ILE A 193 -5.29 10.09 10.80
C ILE A 193 -6.12 11.17 10.11
N ALA A 194 -7.42 10.95 9.92
CA ALA A 194 -8.29 11.88 9.19
C ALA A 194 -8.46 13.23 9.91
N SER A 195 -8.28 13.28 11.23
CA SER A 195 -8.26 14.52 12.02
C SER A 195 -6.87 15.12 12.20
N GLY A 196 -5.84 14.51 11.61
CA GLY A 196 -4.46 14.96 11.68
C GLY A 196 -4.17 16.16 10.77
N GLY A 197 -2.92 16.62 10.80
CA GLY A 197 -2.45 17.67 9.88
C GLY A 197 -2.28 17.13 8.45
N THR A 198 -2.34 17.99 7.44
CA THR A 198 -2.20 17.55 6.04
C THR A 198 -0.82 16.92 5.74
N LYS A 199 0.24 17.42 6.38
CA LYS A 199 1.57 16.80 6.37
C LYS A 199 1.60 15.41 7.01
N GLU A 200 0.88 15.20 8.10
CA GLU A 200 0.80 13.91 8.77
C GLU A 200 0.15 12.86 7.85
N ILE A 201 -0.92 13.27 7.16
CA ILE A 201 -1.57 12.45 6.13
C ILE A 201 -0.58 12.10 5.01
N ALA A 202 0.17 13.09 4.52
CA ALA A 202 1.15 12.89 3.45
C ALA A 202 2.28 11.93 3.87
N VAL A 203 2.83 12.09 5.07
CA VAL A 203 3.88 11.19 5.61
C VAL A 203 3.35 9.78 5.78
N TYR A 204 2.15 9.61 6.35
CA TYR A 204 1.54 8.30 6.52
C TYR A 204 1.36 7.58 5.16
N LEU A 205 0.80 8.28 4.17
CA LEU A 205 0.56 7.70 2.85
C LEU A 205 1.87 7.46 2.07
N PHE A 206 2.92 8.25 2.32
CA PHE A 206 4.25 7.97 1.80
C PHE A 206 4.85 6.69 2.40
N SER A 207 4.77 6.48 3.70
CA SER A 207 5.25 5.23 4.31
C SER A 207 4.49 4.01 3.77
N TYR A 208 3.20 4.17 3.46
CA TYR A 208 2.39 3.11 2.88
C TYR A 208 2.65 2.83 1.40
N ALA A 209 2.59 3.85 0.54
CA ALA A 209 2.60 3.71 -0.93
C ALA A 209 3.74 4.47 -1.63
N GLY A 210 4.52 5.24 -0.89
CA GLY A 210 5.69 5.93 -1.40
C GLY A 210 5.36 7.15 -2.24
N CYS A 211 6.27 7.51 -3.13
CA CYS A 211 6.13 8.64 -4.06
C CYS A 211 5.02 8.44 -5.11
N LYS A 212 4.42 7.24 -5.20
CA LYS A 212 3.25 6.96 -6.05
C LYS A 212 1.94 7.45 -5.43
N ALA A 213 1.91 7.77 -4.13
CA ALA A 213 0.78 8.42 -3.48
C ALA A 213 0.94 9.94 -3.54
N VAL A 214 0.23 10.58 -4.47
CA VAL A 214 0.30 12.04 -4.68
C VAL A 214 -1.02 12.75 -4.42
N ILE A 215 -2.12 12.02 -4.38
CA ILE A 215 -3.46 12.54 -4.09
C ILE A 215 -4.09 11.71 -2.99
N ALA A 216 -4.79 12.35 -2.06
CA ALA A 216 -5.57 11.71 -1.01
C ALA A 216 -7.01 12.23 -0.96
N ALA A 217 -7.95 11.42 -0.46
CA ALA A 217 -9.35 11.78 -0.32
C ALA A 217 -9.96 11.18 0.96
N HIS A 218 -10.98 11.84 1.52
CA HIS A 218 -11.75 11.29 2.64
C HIS A 218 -12.80 10.28 2.17
N GLU A 219 -13.22 10.41 0.92
CA GLU A 219 -14.26 9.61 0.29
C GLU A 219 -13.77 8.21 -0.05
N ASN A 220 -14.73 7.29 -0.23
CA ASN A 220 -14.43 5.95 -0.68
C ASN A 220 -13.85 5.97 -2.10
N VAL A 221 -12.58 5.62 -2.23
CA VAL A 221 -11.85 5.70 -3.52
C VAL A 221 -12.41 4.75 -4.59
N LEU A 222 -13.18 3.73 -4.21
CA LEU A 222 -13.86 2.84 -5.15
C LEU A 222 -15.05 3.51 -5.85
N THR A 223 -15.57 4.60 -5.29
CA THR A 223 -16.73 5.32 -5.84
C THR A 223 -16.34 6.64 -6.50
N ILE A 224 -15.07 7.03 -6.42
CA ILE A 224 -14.55 8.24 -7.06
C ILE A 224 -14.59 8.05 -8.57
N GLN A 225 -14.93 9.12 -9.28
CA GLN A 225 -14.92 9.18 -10.73
C GLN A 225 -13.98 10.29 -11.18
N ARG A 226 -13.22 10.02 -12.25
CA ARG A 226 -12.54 11.06 -13.01
C ARG A 226 -13.56 11.82 -13.86
N LEU A 227 -13.46 13.15 -13.84
CA LEU A 227 -14.37 14.07 -14.54
C LEU A 227 -13.85 14.49 -15.91
N ASP A 228 -12.57 14.27 -16.18
CA ASP A 228 -11.98 14.54 -17.49
C ASP A 228 -12.28 13.40 -18.48
N LYS A 229 -12.50 13.79 -19.74
CA LYS A 229 -12.82 12.90 -20.87
C LYS A 229 -11.59 12.65 -21.74
#